data_AF-A0A7J0AIN4-F1
#
_entry.id   AF-A0A7J0AIN4-F1
#
_cell.length_a   1.000
_cell.length_b   1.000
_cell.length_c   1.000
_cell.angle_alpha   90.00
_cell.angle_beta   90.00
_cell.angle_gamma   90.00
#
_symmetry.space_group_name_H-M   'P 1'
#
loop_
_entity.id
_entity.type
_entity.pdbx_description
1 polymer ?
#
loop_
_entity_poly.entity_id
_entity_poly.type
_entity_poly.pdbx_seq_one_letter_code
_entity_poly.pdbx_strand_id
1 'polypeptide(L)'
;MRLTPEEAAGIREKSKRYHSVSNFIRMAVNEFSDTDAKTRLELCNDTARLCRKFQDELSWMGSNLNQAVKRANELAVAGLLSESYFKDILAPMIEGVEKMIKAVKSEQADIARKAIRLRP
;
A
#
# COMPACT_ATOMS: atom_id res chain seq x y z
N MET A 1 26.70 5.81 27.15
CA MET A 1 25.38 5.75 27.82
C MET A 1 25.57 6.23 29.25
N ARG A 2 24.84 7.26 29.70
CA ARG A 2 24.80 7.59 31.13
C ARG A 2 23.71 6.71 31.75
N LEU A 3 24.07 5.95 32.78
CA LEU A 3 23.18 5.05 33.49
C LEU A 3 23.20 5.43 34.96
N THR A 4 22.05 5.39 35.61
CA THR A 4 22.00 5.44 37.07
C THR A 4 22.61 4.15 37.64
N PRO A 5 23.06 4.15 38.91
CA PRO A 5 23.57 2.94 39.55
C PRO A 5 22.57 1.77 39.51
N GLU A 6 21.28 2.06 39.66
CA GLU A 6 20.19 1.07 39.62
C GLU A 6 20.00 0.49 38.22
N GLU A 7 20.03 1.32 37.18
CA GLU A 7 19.97 0.86 35.78
C GLU A 7 21.19 -0.02 35.44
N ALA A 8 22.38 0.38 35.88
CA ALA A 8 23.60 -0.38 35.66
C ALA A 8 23.61 -1.72 36.41
N ALA A 9 23.01 -1.79 37.59
CA ALA A 9 22.81 -3.03 38.34
C ALA A 9 21.79 -3.94 37.64
N GLY A 10 20.65 -3.38 37.22
CA GLY A 10 19.62 -4.11 36.50
C GLY A 10 20.09 -4.70 35.16
N ILE A 11 20.89 -3.94 34.40
CA ILE A 11 21.50 -4.43 33.15
C ILE A 11 22.50 -5.56 33.43
N ARG A 12 23.34 -5.40 34.46
CA ARG A 12 24.31 -6.45 34.85
C ARG A 12 23.61 -7.74 35.23
N GLU A 13 22.55 -7.66 36.04
CA GLU A 13 21.77 -8.82 36.47
C GLU A 13 21.17 -9.58 35.27
N LYS A 14 20.52 -8.85 34.36
CA LYS A 14 19.90 -9.42 33.15
C LYS A 14 20.92 -9.99 32.17
N SER A 15 22.15 -9.45 32.16
CA SER A 15 23.23 -9.89 31.26
C SER A 15 23.94 -11.18 31.69
N LYS A 16 23.71 -11.69 32.91
CA LYS A 16 24.42 -12.88 33.45
C LYS A 16 24.28 -14.15 32.58
N ARG A 17 23.23 -14.24 31.78
CA ARG A 17 22.97 -15.35 30.84
C ARG A 17 23.68 -15.18 29.49
N TYR A 18 24.35 -14.06 29.27
CA TYR A 18 25.06 -13.71 28.05
C TYR A 18 26.56 -13.64 28.30
N HIS A 19 27.35 -13.77 27.24
CA HIS A 19 28.81 -13.79 27.33
C HIS A 19 29.41 -12.50 27.93
N SER A 20 28.73 -11.36 27.76
CA SER A 20 29.10 -10.09 28.39
C SER A 20 27.94 -9.10 28.38
N VAL A 21 28.01 -8.06 29.22
CA VAL A 21 27.08 -6.92 29.18
C VAL A 21 27.03 -6.30 27.78
N SER A 22 28.19 -6.15 27.12
CA SER A 22 28.25 -5.63 25.76
C SER A 22 27.60 -6.55 24.73
N ASN A 23 27.73 -7.87 24.88
CA ASN A 23 27.04 -8.84 24.01
C ASN A 23 25.52 -8.79 24.23
N PHE A 24 25.09 -8.74 25.50
CA PHE A 24 23.68 -8.58 25.86
C PHE A 24 23.07 -7.29 25.26
N ILE A 25 23.77 -6.16 25.38
CA ILE A 25 23.32 -4.89 24.80
C ILE A 25 23.29 -4.99 23.27
N ARG A 26 24.28 -5.60 22.62
CA ARG A 26 24.31 -5.73 21.15
C ARG A 26 23.20 -6.65 20.64
N MET A 27 22.92 -7.75 21.33
CA MET A 27 21.80 -8.65 21.03
C MET A 27 20.46 -7.95 21.25
N ALA A 28 20.28 -7.26 22.39
CA ALA A 28 19.08 -6.48 22.66
C ALA A 28 18.90 -5.35 21.64
N VAL A 29 19.96 -4.65 21.24
CA VAL A 29 19.88 -3.60 20.21
C VAL A 29 19.54 -4.21 18.84
N ASN A 30 20.08 -5.37 18.47
CA ASN A 30 19.72 -6.07 17.24
C ASN A 30 18.29 -6.65 17.26
N GLU A 31 17.81 -7.05 18.43
CA GLU A 31 16.49 -7.64 18.60
C GLU A 31 15.40 -6.58 18.73
N PHE A 32 15.71 -5.44 19.37
CA PHE A 32 14.84 -4.26 19.45
C PHE A 32 15.07 -3.24 18.34
N SER A 33 16.00 -3.48 17.41
CA SER A 33 16.05 -2.80 16.11
C SER A 33 14.95 -3.30 15.16
N ASP A 34 13.82 -3.73 15.73
CA ASP A 34 12.57 -4.20 15.11
C ASP A 34 11.82 -3.09 14.34
N THR A 35 12.58 -2.14 13.82
CA THR A 35 12.26 -1.31 12.66
C THR A 35 11.65 -2.17 11.54
N ASP A 36 12.11 -3.42 11.37
CA ASP A 36 11.53 -4.36 10.41
C ASP A 36 10.08 -4.71 10.71
N ALA A 37 9.68 -5.10 11.94
CA ALA A 37 8.26 -5.36 12.21
C ALA A 37 7.41 -4.09 12.08
N LYS A 38 7.90 -2.95 12.57
CA LYS A 38 7.19 -1.68 12.42
C LYS A 38 7.02 -1.29 10.95
N THR A 39 8.07 -1.38 10.14
CA THR A 39 7.99 -1.02 8.71
C THR A 39 7.19 -2.07 7.92
N ARG A 40 7.25 -3.36 8.27
CA ARG A 40 6.35 -4.39 7.71
C ARG A 40 4.89 -4.09 8.03
N LEU A 41 4.58 -3.67 9.25
CA LEU A 41 3.23 -3.25 9.64
C LEU A 41 2.79 -2.01 8.85
N GLU A 42 3.65 -1.02 8.69
CA GLU A 42 3.41 0.17 7.86
C GLU A 42 3.14 -0.21 6.40
N LEU A 43 3.90 -1.15 5.82
CA LEU A 43 3.66 -1.67 4.47
C LEU A 43 2.33 -2.41 4.34
N CYS A 44 1.97 -3.23 5.33
CA CYS A 44 0.65 -3.88 5.37
C CYS A 44 -0.47 -2.83 5.39
N ASN A 45 -0.32 -1.77 6.20
CA ASN A 45 -1.28 -0.68 6.27
C ASN A 45 -1.36 0.12 4.97
N ASP A 46 -0.22 0.45 4.35
CA ASP A 46 -0.14 1.11 3.05
C ASP A 46 -0.84 0.28 1.97
N THR A 47 -0.58 -1.03 1.93
CA THR A 47 -1.19 -1.95 0.98
C THR A 47 -2.71 -2.07 1.20
N ALA A 48 -3.15 -2.23 2.45
CA ALA A 48 -4.57 -2.32 2.78
C ALA A 48 -5.32 -1.02 2.47
N ARG A 49 -4.69 0.14 2.71
CA ARG A 49 -5.24 1.44 2.30
C ARG A 49 -5.38 1.53 0.79
N LEU A 50 -4.37 1.09 0.05
CA LEU A 50 -4.37 1.07 -1.40
C LEU A 50 -5.52 0.25 -1.96
N CYS A 51 -5.69 -0.98 -1.45
CA CYS A 51 -6.76 -1.88 -1.86
C CYS A 51 -8.14 -1.24 -1.64
N ARG A 52 -8.38 -0.65 -0.45
CA ARG A 52 -9.67 -0.01 -0.16
C ARG A 52 -9.96 1.17 -1.08
N LYS A 53 -9.00 2.10 -1.22
CA LYS A 53 -9.15 3.29 -2.05
C LYS A 53 -9.54 2.92 -3.49
N PHE A 54 -8.76 2.03 -4.11
CA PHE A 54 -9.01 1.68 -5.51
C PHE A 54 -10.20 0.74 -5.68
N GLN A 55 -10.56 -0.07 -4.69
CA GLN A 55 -11.79 -0.86 -4.74
C GLN A 55 -13.02 0.05 -4.87
N ASP A 56 -13.11 1.10 -4.07
CA ASP A 56 -14.24 2.03 -4.09
C ASP A 56 -14.27 2.82 -5.41
N GLU A 57 -13.13 3.36 -5.83
CA GLU A 57 -13.02 4.14 -7.07
C GLU A 57 -13.31 3.28 -8.32
N LEU A 58 -12.73 2.08 -8.41
CA LEU A 58 -12.99 1.16 -9.54
C LEU A 58 -14.43 0.66 -9.55
N SER A 59 -15.05 0.43 -8.39
CA SER A 59 -16.46 0.04 -8.31
C SER A 59 -17.36 1.14 -8.88
N TRP A 60 -17.13 2.39 -8.47
CA TRP A 60 -17.88 3.54 -8.96
C TRP A 60 -17.70 3.75 -10.48
N MET A 61 -16.46 3.75 -10.97
CA MET A 61 -16.20 3.90 -12.40
C MET A 61 -16.71 2.72 -13.23
N GLY A 62 -16.60 1.50 -12.72
CA GLY A 62 -17.12 0.29 -13.37
C GLY A 62 -18.64 0.33 -13.49
N SER A 63 -19.34 0.79 -12.44
CA SER A 63 -20.80 0.99 -12.48
C SER A 63 -21.19 2.02 -13.55
N ASN A 64 -20.51 3.17 -13.59
CA ASN A 64 -20.79 4.22 -14.57
C ASN A 64 -20.52 3.75 -16.01
N LEU A 65 -19.38 3.11 -16.24
CA LEU A 65 -19.02 2.59 -17.56
C LEU A 65 -20.02 1.51 -18.01
N ASN A 66 -20.43 0.61 -17.13
CA ASN A 66 -21.43 -0.41 -17.44
C ASN A 66 -22.77 0.20 -17.84
N GLN A 67 -23.21 1.26 -17.15
CA GLN A 67 -24.42 1.99 -17.53
C GLN A 67 -24.29 2.65 -18.90
N ALA A 68 -23.17 3.33 -19.16
CA ALA A 68 -22.93 3.99 -20.44
C ALA A 68 -22.84 2.99 -21.60
N VAL A 69 -22.16 1.86 -21.40
CA VAL A 69 -22.07 0.79 -22.42
C VAL A 69 -23.43 0.12 -22.64
N LYS A 70 -24.22 -0.13 -21.58
CA LYS A 70 -25.58 -0.65 -21.73
C LYS A 70 -26.43 0.31 -22.58
N ARG A 71 -26.34 1.61 -22.31
CA ARG A 71 -27.05 2.63 -23.09
C ARG A 71 -26.55 2.69 -24.53
N ALA A 72 -25.24 2.58 -24.75
CA ALA A 72 -24.67 2.51 -26.09
C ALA A 72 -25.22 1.32 -26.88
N ASN A 73 -25.35 0.15 -26.24
CA ASN A 73 -25.91 -1.05 -26.85
C ASN A 73 -27.40 -0.85 -27.22
N GLU A 74 -28.20 -0.26 -26.33
CA GLU A 74 -29.60 0.06 -26.61
C GLU A 74 -29.73 1.00 -27.82
N LEU A 75 -28.90 2.04 -27.88
CA LEU A 75 -28.87 2.98 -29.00
C LEU A 75 -28.42 2.29 -30.29
N ALA A 76 -27.43 1.39 -30.23
CA ALA A 76 -26.93 0.66 -31.39
C ALA A 76 -28.00 -0.24 -31.99
N VAL A 77 -28.72 -1.01 -31.16
CA VAL A 77 -29.83 -1.87 -31.60
C VAL A 77 -30.95 -1.06 -32.26
N ALA A 78 -31.22 0.14 -31.76
CA ALA A 78 -32.20 1.06 -32.35
C ALA A 78 -31.70 1.78 -33.61
N GLY A 79 -30.43 1.63 -33.99
CA GLY A 79 -29.81 2.41 -35.09
C GLY A 79 -29.59 3.89 -34.76
N LEU A 80 -29.58 4.25 -33.48
CA LEU A 80 -29.50 5.62 -32.96
C LEU A 80 -28.16 5.93 -32.27
N LEU A 81 -27.19 5.01 -32.30
CA LEU A 81 -25.88 5.25 -31.71
C LEU A 81 -25.11 6.27 -32.55
N SER A 82 -24.88 7.46 -31.98
CA SER A 82 -24.12 8.51 -32.64
C SER A 82 -22.62 8.42 -32.32
N GLU A 83 -21.80 8.94 -33.25
CA GLU A 83 -20.37 9.13 -33.01
C GLU A 83 -20.09 10.07 -31.83
N SER A 84 -20.95 11.08 -31.63
CA SER A 84 -20.84 12.00 -30.49
C SER A 84 -21.03 11.28 -29.15
N TYR A 85 -21.93 10.31 -29.05
CA TYR A 85 -22.08 9.52 -27.83
C TYR A 85 -20.79 8.80 -27.47
N PHE A 86 -20.09 8.25 -28.46
CA PHE A 86 -18.79 7.64 -28.24
C PHE A 86 -17.75 8.67 -27.78
N LYS A 87 -17.59 9.78 -28.52
CA LYS A 87 -16.56 10.79 -28.23
C LYS A 87 -16.77 11.54 -26.92
N ASP A 88 -18.02 11.86 -26.59
CA ASP A 88 -18.33 12.77 -25.50
C ASP A 88 -18.67 12.03 -24.20
N ILE A 89 -19.13 10.77 -24.29
CA ILE A 89 -19.53 9.96 -23.12
C ILE A 89 -18.59 8.78 -22.90
N LEU A 90 -18.46 7.87 -23.86
CA LEU A 90 -17.73 6.62 -23.64
C LEU A 90 -16.21 6.82 -23.56
N ALA A 91 -15.62 7.55 -24.51
CA ALA A 91 -14.18 7.75 -24.56
C ALA A 91 -13.63 8.42 -23.28
N PRO A 92 -14.25 9.51 -22.74
CA PRO A 92 -13.80 10.11 -21.49
C PRO A 92 -13.92 9.17 -20.29
N MET A 93 -14.97 8.34 -20.23
CA MET A 93 -15.11 7.34 -19.17
C MET A 93 -14.02 6.25 -19.24
N ILE A 94 -13.73 5.76 -20.45
CA ILE A 94 -12.66 4.78 -20.69
C ILE A 94 -11.30 5.38 -20.30
N GLU A 95 -11.01 6.61 -20.73
CA GLU A 95 -9.80 7.33 -20.33
C GLU A 95 -9.69 7.50 -18.81
N GLY A 96 -10.81 7.77 -18.13
CA GLY A 96 -10.88 7.84 -16.68
C GLY A 96 -10.47 6.53 -16.01
N VAL A 97 -11.01 5.41 -16.49
CA VAL A 97 -10.66 4.06 -16.01
C VAL A 97 -9.19 3.76 -16.28
N GLU A 98 -8.66 4.09 -17.47
CA GLU A 98 -7.25 3.89 -17.79
C GLU A 98 -6.31 4.70 -16.89
N LYS A 99 -6.64 5.98 -16.65
CA LYS A 99 -5.90 6.84 -15.73
C LYS A 99 -5.89 6.24 -14.32
N MET A 100 -7.01 5.70 -13.86
CA MET A 100 -7.07 5.03 -12.56
C MET A 100 -6.18 3.80 -12.49
N ILE A 101 -6.25 2.92 -13.49
CA ILE A 101 -5.40 1.72 -13.55
C ILE A 101 -3.91 2.10 -13.53
N LYS A 102 -3.52 3.17 -14.25
CA LYS A 102 -2.15 3.70 -14.22
C LYS A 102 -1.76 4.22 -12.83
N ALA A 103 -2.66 4.93 -12.15
CA ALA A 103 -2.43 5.38 -10.77
C ALA A 103 -2.25 4.20 -9.81
N VAL A 104 -3.07 3.15 -9.93
CA VAL A 104 -2.93 1.91 -9.15
C VAL A 104 -1.55 1.30 -9.33
N LYS A 105 -1.12 1.11 -10.58
CA LYS A 105 0.20 0.55 -10.89
C LYS A 105 1.34 1.39 -10.32
N SER A 106 1.22 2.72 -10.37
CA SER A 106 2.23 3.63 -9.82
C SER A 106 2.34 3.50 -8.31
N GLU A 107 1.22 3.60 -7.59
CA GLU A 107 1.22 3.49 -6.13
C GLU A 107 1.65 2.08 -5.66
N GLN A 108 1.25 1.02 -6.37
CA GLN A 108 1.74 -0.34 -6.12
C GLN A 108 3.26 -0.44 -6.28
N ALA A 109 3.83 0.17 -7.33
CA ALA A 109 5.27 0.19 -7.54
C ALA A 109 6.00 0.95 -6.44
N ASP A 110 5.42 2.01 -5.89
CA ASP A 110 5.99 2.75 -4.76
C ASP A 110 6.03 1.90 -3.49
N ILE A 111 4.96 1.19 -3.17
CA ILE A 111 4.92 0.24 -2.04
C ILE A 111 5.94 -0.88 -2.25
N ALA A 112 6.02 -1.46 -3.45
CA ALA A 112 6.98 -2.51 -3.77
C ALA A 112 8.43 -2.02 -3.61
N ARG A 113 8.74 -0.78 -4.04
CA ARG A 113 10.06 -0.17 -3.84
C ARG A 113 10.40 0.01 -2.37
N LYS A 114 9.43 0.41 -1.53
CA LYS A 114 9.61 0.46 -0.07
C LYS A 114 9.90 -0.93 0.51
N ALA A 115 9.20 -1.95 0.04
CA ALA A 115 9.39 -3.34 0.50
C ALA A 115 10.75 -3.92 0.13
N ILE A 116 11.27 -3.63 -1.07
CA ILE A 116 12.60 -4.11 -1.50
C ILE A 116 13.73 -3.52 -0.64
N ARG A 117 13.56 -2.29 -0.13
CA ARG A 117 14.53 -1.64 0.76
C ARG A 117 14.62 -2.28 2.15
N LEU A 118 13.68 -3.17 2.50
CA LEU A 118 13.65 -3.92 3.77
C LEU A 118 14.25 -5.33 3.66
N ARG A 119 14.85 -5.67 2.51
CA ARG A 119 15.50 -6.98 2.37
C ARG A 119 16.79 -6.97 3.21
N PRO A 120 16.99 -7.91 4.16
CA PRO A 120 18.22 -8.01 4.94
C PRO A 120 19.44 -8.35 4.09
#